data_AF-A0A822F0H5-F1
#
_entry.id   AF-A0A822F0H5-F1
#
_cell.length_a   1.000
_cell.length_b   1.000
_cell.length_c   1.000
_cell.angle_alpha   90.00
_cell.angle_beta   90.00
_cell.angle_gamma   90.00
#
_symmetry.space_group_name_H-M   'P 1'
#
loop_
_entity.id
_entity.type
_entity.pdbx_description
1 polymer ?
#
loop_
_entity_poly.entity_id
_entity_poly.type
_entity_poly.pdbx_seq_one_letter_code
_entity_poly.pdbx_strand_id
1 'polypeptide(L)' 'SCKRDNGGCQPGAVCSHDPVTFAVVCGCPDGFVNSGCGADSKCVGRF' A
#
# COMPACT_ATOMS: atom_id res chain seq x y z
N SER A 1 -6.79 7.09 8.39
CA SER A 1 -5.59 6.25 8.50
C SER A 1 -4.61 6.50 7.37
N CYS A 2 -5.00 6.45 6.09
CA CYS A 2 -4.10 6.80 4.97
C CYS A 2 -3.55 8.24 4.96
N LYS A 3 -4.33 9.24 5.43
CA LYS A 3 -3.87 10.65 5.52
C LYS A 3 -2.76 10.89 6.54
N ARG A 4 -2.50 9.93 7.44
CA ARG A 4 -1.46 10.00 8.46
C ARG A 4 -0.47 8.87 8.20
N ASP A 5 0.78 9.21 7.88
CA ASP A 5 1.85 8.24 7.59
C ASP A 5 1.51 7.19 6.52
N ASN A 6 0.73 7.59 5.51
CA ASN A 6 0.25 6.68 4.45
C ASN A 6 -0.47 5.43 5.02
N GLY A 7 -1.09 5.51 6.20
CA GLY A 7 -1.75 4.36 6.84
C GLY A 7 -0.80 3.28 7.34
N GLY A 8 0.51 3.56 7.44
CA GLY A 8 1.55 2.57 7.69
C GLY A 8 2.04 1.87 6.41
N CYS A 9 1.51 2.24 5.25
CA CYS A 9 2.01 1.76 3.96
C CYS A 9 3.36 2.38 3.63
N GLN A 10 4.13 1.71 2.79
CA GLN A 10 5.44 2.18 2.43
C GLN A 10 5.43 3.47 1.57
N PRO A 11 6.55 4.22 1.54
CA PRO A 11 6.70 5.34 0.62
C PRO A 11 6.50 4.88 -0.82
N GLY A 12 5.56 5.50 -1.54
CA GLY A 12 5.21 5.13 -2.92
C GLY A 12 4.15 4.04 -3.07
N ALA A 13 3.65 3.47 -1.97
CA ALA A 13 2.47 2.61 -1.99
C ALA A 13 1.17 3.44 -2.04
N VAL A 14 0.14 2.90 -2.69
CA VAL A 14 -1.21 3.46 -2.69
C VAL A 14 -1.92 3.00 -1.43
N CYS A 15 -2.29 3.93 -0.55
CA CYS A 15 -3.10 3.61 0.62
C CYS A 15 -4.58 3.76 0.31
N SER A 16 -5.34 2.69 0.52
CA SER A 16 -6.80 2.63 0.42
C SER A 16 -7.41 2.00 1.67
N HIS A 17 -8.73 2.03 1.78
CA HIS A 17 -9.45 1.40 2.87
C HIS A 17 -10.35 0.29 2.31
N ASP A 18 -10.35 -0.86 2.96
CA ASP A 18 -11.29 -1.94 2.64
C ASP A 18 -12.73 -1.43 2.87
N PRO A 19 -13.64 -1.52 1.88
CA PRO A 19 -14.96 -0.91 1.98
C PRO A 19 -15.90 -1.61 2.99
N VAL A 20 -15.55 -2.81 3.47
CA VAL A 20 -16.39 -3.60 4.38
C VAL A 20 -15.89 -3.49 5.83
N THR A 21 -14.59 -3.65 6.04
CA THR A 21 -13.94 -3.69 7.35
C THR A 21 -13.30 -2.37 7.75
N PHE A 22 -13.17 -1.43 6.81
CA PHE A 22 -12.47 -0.15 6.96
C PHE A 22 -10.98 -0.29 7.33
N ALA A 23 -10.43 -1.50 7.20
CA ALA A 23 -9.02 -1.77 7.41
C ALA A 23 -8.17 -1.02 6.37
N VAL A 24 -6.95 -0.64 6.76
CA VAL A 24 -6.00 -0.05 5.81
C VAL A 24 -5.51 -1.14 4.86
N VAL A 25 -5.61 -0.89 3.57
CA VAL A 25 -5.09 -1.74 2.52
C VAL A 25 -4.01 -0.96 1.79
N CYS A 26 -2.83 -1.55 1.70
CA CYS A 26 -1.73 -0.97 0.95
C CYS A 26 -1.59 -1.67 -0.39
N GLY A 27 -1.81 -0.94 -1.47
CA GLY A 27 -1.62 -1.39 -2.84
C GLY A 27 -0.33 -0.86 -3.45
N CYS A 28 0.13 -1.50 -4.52
CA CYS A 28 1.27 -1.05 -5.30
C CYS A 28 0.73 -0.29 -6.51
N PRO A 29 1.34 0.85 -6.90
CA PRO A 29 0.93 1.58 -8.10
C PRO A 29 1.15 0.74 -9.36
N ASP A 30 0.45 1.09 -10.44
CA ASP A 30 0.56 0.40 -11.73
C ASP A 30 2.03 0.31 -12.19
N GLY A 31 2.47 -0.89 -12.59
CA GLY A 31 3.85 -1.19 -12.96
C GLY A 31 4.73 -1.78 -11.83
N PHE A 32 4.20 -1.90 -10.61
CA PHE A 32 4.87 -2.55 -9.47
C PHE A 32 4.16 -3.87 -9.16
N VAL A 33 4.92 -4.94 -8.86
CA VAL A 33 4.39 -6.32 -8.95
C VAL A 33 4.49 -7.16 -7.68
N ASN A 34 4.77 -6.56 -6.53
CA ASN A 34 4.87 -7.35 -5.30
C ASN A 34 3.56 -7.37 -4.49
N SER A 35 3.16 -8.55 -4.04
CA SER A 35 1.90 -8.85 -3.33
C SER A 35 1.86 -8.38 -1.86
N GLY A 36 2.63 -7.35 -1.52
CA GLY A 36 2.83 -6.88 -0.16
C GLY A 36 3.36 -5.47 -0.20
N CYS A 37 2.46 -4.50 -0.34
CA CYS A 37 2.80 -3.08 -0.25
C CYS A 37 2.52 -2.57 1.18
N GLY A 38 2.34 -3.51 2.13
CA GLY A 38 2.09 -3.29 3.55
C GLY A 38 3.31 -2.75 4.28
N ALA A 39 3.18 -2.50 5.58
CA ALA A 39 4.25 -1.89 6.39
C ALA A 39 5.62 -2.60 6.25
N ASP A 40 5.60 -3.92 6.11
CA ASP A 40 6.75 -4.81 6.05
C ASP A 40 7.28 -5.12 4.64
N SER A 41 6.52 -4.87 3.58
CA SER A 41 6.90 -5.32 2.22
C SER A 41 6.92 -4.17 1.20
N LYS A 42 7.95 -4.18 0.34
CA LYS A 42 8.32 -3.06 -0.54
C LYS A 42 7.71 -3.21 -1.93
N CYS A 43 7.12 -2.14 -2.45
CA CYS A 43 6.81 -2.00 -3.86
C CYS A 43 8.12 -2.00 -4.65
N VAL A 44 8.48 -3.11 -5.29
CA VAL A 44 9.65 -3.18 -6.18
C VAL A 44 9.17 -2.95 -7.60
N GLY A 45 9.68 -1.91 -8.24
CA GLY A 45 9.36 -1.58 -9.63
C GLY A 45 9.83 -2.70 -10.55
N ARG A 46 8.98 -3.07 -11.52
CA ARG A 46 9.36 -4.02 -12.56
C ARG A 46 10.28 -3.27 -13.53
N PHE A 47 11.59 -3.54 -13.45
CA PHE A 47 12.58 -3.05 -14.42
C PHE A 47 12.32 -3.67 -15.80
#